data_AF-A0A1V5GMU3-F1
#
_entry.id   AF-A0A1V5GMU3-F1
#
_cell.length_a   1.000
_cell.length_b   1.000
_cell.length_c   1.000
_cell.angle_alpha   90.00
_cell.angle_beta   90.00
_cell.angle_gamma   90.00
#
_symmetry.space_group_name_H-M   'P 1'
#
loop_
_entity.id
_entity.type
_entity.pdbx_description
1 polymer ?
#
loop_
_entity_poly.entity_id
_entity_poly.type
_entity_poly.pdbx_seq_one_letter_code
_entity_poly.pdbx_strand_id
1 'polypeptide(L)'
;MSKKDVTFIIGLTILMGVIWILGELVMGLWIAAPVKVHIIWGIGIVVLTLALSVWHSMKEDESHLTDPKREKYERKVGKRKQ
;
A
#
# COMPACT_ATOMS: atom_id res chain seq x y z
N MET A 1 16.31 3.92 -2.10
CA MET A 1 14.85 3.86 -2.17
C MET A 1 14.48 3.22 -3.49
N SER A 2 13.79 2.09 -3.43
CA SER A 2 13.37 1.40 -4.64
C SER A 2 12.32 2.25 -5.37
N LYS A 3 12.25 2.14 -6.71
CA LYS A 3 11.22 2.86 -7.48
C LYS A 3 9.79 2.50 -7.00
N LYS A 4 9.64 1.28 -6.45
CA LYS A 4 8.40 0.76 -5.86
C LYS A 4 7.95 1.58 -4.64
N ASP A 5 8.85 1.86 -3.70
CA ASP A 5 8.57 2.66 -2.49
C ASP A 5 8.10 4.06 -2.84
N VAL A 6 8.73 4.69 -3.85
CA VAL A 6 8.36 6.02 -4.33
C VAL A 6 6.95 6.01 -4.90
N THR A 7 6.63 5.03 -5.76
CA THR A 7 5.28 4.89 -6.32
C THR A 7 4.25 4.58 -5.24
N PHE A 8 4.61 3.82 -4.20
CA PHE A 8 3.73 3.56 -3.06
C PHE A 8 3.45 4.81 -2.24
N ILE A 9 4.47 5.61 -1.92
CA ILE A 9 4.29 6.87 -1.19
C ILE A 9 3.41 7.84 -1.99
N ILE A 10 3.63 7.95 -3.31
CA ILE A 10 2.80 8.76 -4.21
C ILE A 10 1.36 8.23 -4.24
N GLY A 11 1.18 6.91 -4.34
CA GLY A 11 -0.13 6.28 -4.28
C GLY A 11 -0.85 6.54 -2.95
N LEU A 12 -0.15 6.44 -1.83
CA LEU A 12 -0.68 6.65 -0.49
C LEU A 12 -1.08 8.12 -0.26
N THR A 13 -0.28 9.07 -0.77
CA THR A 13 -0.61 10.50 -0.68
C THR A 13 -1.82 10.87 -1.51
N ILE A 14 -1.92 10.37 -2.75
CA ILE A 14 -3.12 10.56 -3.58
C ILE A 14 -4.34 9.93 -2.92
N LEU A 15 -4.22 8.69 -2.42
CA LEU A 15 -5.28 7.98 -1.74
C LEU A 15 -5.80 8.75 -0.52
N MET A 16 -4.89 9.34 0.27
CA MET A 16 -5.29 10.16 1.40
C MET A 16 -6.09 11.40 0.98
N GLY A 17 -5.69 12.07 -0.10
CA GLY A 17 -6.44 13.19 -0.67
C GLY A 17 -7.82 12.78 -1.19
N VAL A 18 -7.92 11.64 -1.87
CA VAL A 18 -9.19 11.11 -2.39
C VAL A 18 -10.14 10.77 -1.24
N ILE A 19 -9.66 10.09 -0.20
CA ILE A 19 -10.47 9.72 0.97
C ILE A 19 -10.95 10.96 1.72
N TRP A 20 -10.11 11.99 1.80
CA TRP A 20 -10.48 13.26 2.41
C TRP A 20 -11.63 13.92 1.65
N ILE A 21 -11.48 14.07 0.33
CA ILE A 21 -12.52 14.66 -0.54
C ILE A 21 -13.80 13.83 -0.48
N LEU A 22 -13.70 12.49 -0.50
CA LEU A 22 -14.86 11.62 -0.34
C LEU A 22 -15.55 11.85 1.01
N GLY A 23 -14.77 11.97 2.10
CA GLY A 23 -15.31 12.20 3.43
C GLY A 23 -16.05 13.53 3.52
N GLU A 24 -15.44 14.59 3.00
CA GLU A 24 -16.03 15.92 2.97
C GLU A 24 -17.27 15.98 2.06
N LEU A 25 -17.25 15.26 0.93
CA LEU A 25 -18.41 15.13 0.05
C LEU A 25 -19.56 14.37 0.73
N VAL A 26 -19.26 13.23 1.37
CA VAL A 26 -20.27 12.40 2.05
C VAL A 26 -20.87 13.15 3.26
N MET A 27 -20.04 13.83 4.05
CA MET A 27 -20.47 14.54 5.25
C MET A 27 -21.05 15.93 4.96
N GLY A 28 -20.59 16.58 3.88
CA GLY A 28 -21.08 17.90 3.44
C GLY A 28 -22.37 17.83 2.62
N LEU A 29 -22.58 16.76 1.86
CA LEU A 29 -23.83 16.55 1.11
C LEU A 29 -24.95 16.04 2.03
N TRP A 30 -24.61 15.28 3.07
CA TRP A 30 -25.56 14.79 4.06
C TRP A 30 -25.67 15.79 5.21
N ILE A 31 -26.49 16.83 5.01
CA ILE A 31 -26.92 17.79 6.03
C ILE A 31 -27.15 17.08 7.38
N ALA A 32 -26.33 17.45 8.37
CA ALA A 32 -26.30 16.96 9.75
C ALA A 32 -25.86 15.48 9.93
N ALA A 33 -24.76 15.05 9.33
CA ALA A 33 -24.08 13.82 9.74
C ALA A 33 -23.71 13.90 11.25
N PRO A 34 -24.26 13.01 12.11
CA PRO A 34 -23.95 13.04 13.53
C PRO A 34 -22.47 12.67 13.76
N VAL A 35 -21.86 13.19 14.83
CA VAL A 35 -20.44 13.00 15.20
C VAL A 35 -19.95 11.55 15.09
N LYS A 36 -20.84 10.58 15.31
CA LYS A 36 -20.56 9.14 15.15
C LYS A 36 -20.09 8.74 13.74
N VAL A 37 -20.58 9.41 12.70
CA VAL A 37 -20.20 9.15 11.30
C VAL A 37 -18.74 9.56 11.05
N HIS A 38 -18.28 10.67 11.63
CA HIS A 38 -16.88 11.08 11.55
C HIS A 38 -15.94 10.04 12.18
N ILE A 39 -16.34 9.44 13.30
CA ILE A 39 -15.56 8.42 13.99
C ILE A 39 -15.45 7.15 13.15
N ILE A 40 -16.58 6.65 12.60
CA ILE A 40 -16.59 5.48 11.71
C ILE A 40 -15.79 5.75 10.45
N TRP A 41 -15.88 6.96 9.89
CA TRP A 41 -15.10 7.38 8.74
C TRP A 41 -13.61 7.33 9.02
N GLY A 42 -13.16 7.93 10.14
CA GLY A 42 -11.76 7.90 10.58
C GLY A 42 -11.24 6.48 10.76
N ILE A 43 -12.02 5.59 11.38
CA ILE A 43 -11.68 4.16 11.49
C ILE A 43 -11.51 3.53 10.11
N GLY A 44 -12.40 3.85 9.16
CA GLY A 44 -12.29 3.39 7.77
C GLY A 44 -10.99 3.81 7.10
N ILE A 45 -10.54 5.07 7.30
CA ILE A 45 -9.25 5.55 6.76
C ILE A 45 -8.09 4.74 7.33
N VAL A 46 -8.09 4.52 8.65
CA VAL A 46 -7.02 3.79 9.35
C VAL A 46 -6.96 2.33 8.88
N VAL A 47 -8.11 1.65 8.78
CA VAL A 47 -8.17 0.26 8.30
C VAL A 47 -7.69 0.16 6.86
N LEU A 48 -8.09 1.09 5.99
CA LEU A 48 -7.70 1.08 4.59
C LEU A 48 -6.20 1.34 4.41
N THR A 49 -5.64 2.31 5.15
CA THR A 49 -4.20 2.58 5.12
C THR A 49 -3.39 1.39 5.65
N LEU A 50 -3.83 0.75 6.74
CA LEU A 50 -3.21 -0.48 7.23
C LEU A 50 -3.28 -1.62 6.21
N ALA A 51 -4.44 -1.84 5.58
CA ALA A 51 -4.60 -2.87 4.57
C ALA A 51 -3.67 -2.66 3.36
N LEU A 52 -3.53 -1.41 2.90
CA LEU A 52 -2.62 -1.06 1.81
C LEU A 52 -1.15 -1.21 2.20
N SER A 53 -0.78 -0.84 3.42
CA SER A 53 0.57 -1.07 3.94
C SER A 53 0.91 -2.56 4.04
N VAL A 54 -0.01 -3.38 4.55
CA VAL A 54 0.17 -4.84 4.62
C VAL A 54 0.27 -5.44 3.22
N TRP A 55 -0.62 -5.03 2.30
CA TRP A 55 -0.59 -5.47 0.91
C TRP A 55 0.73 -5.12 0.21
N HIS A 56 1.22 -3.89 0.39
CA HIS A 56 2.50 -3.48 -0.15
C HIS A 56 3.64 -4.30 0.42
N SER A 57 3.67 -4.50 1.74
CA SER A 57 4.68 -5.31 2.43
C SER A 57 4.70 -6.75 1.88
N MET A 58 3.53 -7.38 1.72
CA MET A 58 3.43 -8.72 1.14
C MET A 58 3.96 -8.76 -0.30
N LYS A 59 3.65 -7.75 -1.12
CA LYS A 59 4.10 -7.68 -2.52
C LYS A 59 5.61 -7.38 -2.64
N GLU A 60 6.19 -6.72 -1.66
CA GLU A 60 7.64 -6.51 -1.58
C GLU A 60 8.40 -7.76 -1.16
N ASP A 61 7.85 -8.54 -0.22
CA ASP A 61 8.42 -9.83 0.18
C ASP A 61 8.50 -10.81 -1.00
N GLU A 62 7.51 -10.81 -1.91
CA GLU A 62 7.59 -11.60 -3.15
C GLU A 62 8.70 -11.10 -4.10
N SER A 63 9.00 -9.79 -4.11
CA SER A 63 10.03 -9.24 -5.00
C SER A 63 11.47 -9.56 -4.54
N HIS A 64 11.64 -10.00 -3.29
CA HIS A 64 12.93 -10.45 -2.76
C HIS A 64 13.33 -11.86 -3.26
N LEU A 65 12.41 -12.59 -3.90
CA LEU A 65 12.70 -13.86 -4.58
C LEU A 65 13.44 -13.67 -5.91
N THR A 66 13.32 -12.49 -6.52
CA THR A 66 13.99 -12.14 -7.79
C THR A 66 15.28 -11.36 -7.55
N ASP A 67 16.02 -11.74 -6.52
CA ASP A 67 17.32 -11.14 -6.26
C ASP A 67 18.31 -11.62 -7.35
N PRO A 68 18.88 -10.73 -8.18
CA PRO A 68 19.82 -11.12 -9.24
C PRO A 68 21.06 -11.82 -8.67
N LYS A 69 21.32 -11.67 -7.36
CA LYS A 69 22.38 -12.39 -6.64
C LYS A 69 22.05 -13.87 -6.44
N ARG A 70 20.77 -14.21 -6.22
CA ARG A 70 20.27 -15.60 -6.15
C ARG A 70 20.31 -16.25 -7.54
N GLU A 71 19.88 -15.52 -8.56
CA GLU A 71 19.95 -15.95 -9.96
C GLU A 71 21.41 -16.19 -10.43
N LYS A 72 22.34 -15.34 -9.99
CA LYS A 72 23.78 -15.51 -10.22
C LYS A 72 24.37 -16.68 -9.43
N TYR A 73 23.86 -16.99 -8.24
CA TYR A 73 24.26 -18.15 -7.44
C TYR A 73 23.77 -19.45 -8.09
N GLU A 74 22.50 -19.52 -8.53
CA GLU A 74 21.96 -20.69 -9.22
C GLU A 74 22.68 -20.98 -10.54
N ARG A 75 22.99 -19.94 -11.34
CA ARG A 75 23.85 -20.09 -12.53
C ARG A 75 25.24 -20.64 -12.21
N LYS A 76 25.82 -20.30 -11.05
CA LYS A 76 27.14 -20.82 -10.64
C LYS A 76 27.09 -22.24 -10.08
N VAL A 77 26.00 -22.62 -9.42
CA VAL A 77 25.85 -23.96 -8.82
C VAL A 77 25.35 -24.98 -9.84
N GLY A 78 24.47 -24.59 -10.77
CA GLY A 78 23.98 -25.46 -11.85
C GLY A 78 25.08 -25.95 -12.80
N LYS A 79 26.09 -25.11 -13.05
CA LYS A 79 27.28 -25.48 -13.84
C LYS A 79 28.23 -26.48 -13.17
N ARG A 80 28.06 -26.78 -11.87
CA ARG A 80 28.88 -27.76 -11.14
C ARG A 80 28.24 -29.15 -11.03
N LYS A 81 27.03 -29.33 -11.53
CA LYS A 81 26.30 -30.61 -11.50
C LYS A 81 26.24 -31.33 -12.86
N GLN A 82 26.72 -30.70 -13.94
CA GLN A 82 27.08 -31.38 -15.19
C GLN A 82 28.58 -31.60 -15.23
#